data_AF-A0A2A2GQL5-F1
#
_entry.id   AF-A0A2A2GQL5-F1
#
_cell.length_a   1.000
_cell.length_b   1.000
_cell.length_c   1.000
_cell.angle_alpha   90.00
_cell.angle_beta   90.00
_cell.angle_gamma   90.00
#
_symmetry.space_group_name_H-M   'P 1'
#
loop_
_entity.id
_entity.type
_entity.pdbx_description
1 polymer ?
#
loop_
_entity_poly.entity_id
_entity_poly.type
_entity_poly.pdbx_seq_one_letter_code
_entity_poly.pdbx_strand_id
1 'polypeptide(L)'
;MKDSKHIISLLKAQPEFAKLLIKDEINLFKAAYLTPYLQEQILFIFVKNQTLFFAAKHPAFCQEFNYTREQIIQTLRQYPQKFPTLSKLSEAKAYVPRHILAPKPIPTTEIKRYFSEHSKGIFINHSTNPEIHALFEKLRLAILRNQPTQE
;
A
#
# COMPACT_ATOMS: atom_id res chain seq x y z
N MET A 1 15.51 45.06 -14.75
CA MET A 1 15.66 43.86 -13.87
C MET A 1 15.39 42.63 -14.70
N LYS A 2 16.17 41.55 -14.57
CA LYS A 2 15.85 40.29 -15.27
C LYS A 2 14.54 39.74 -14.69
N ASP A 3 13.64 39.29 -15.56
CA ASP A 3 12.38 38.66 -15.14
C ASP A 3 12.68 37.42 -14.30
N SER A 4 11.94 37.25 -13.21
CA SER A 4 11.95 36.05 -12.36
C SER A 4 11.90 34.74 -13.16
N LYS A 5 11.08 34.68 -14.22
CA LYS A 5 10.99 33.52 -15.11
C LYS A 5 12.30 33.22 -15.83
N HIS A 6 12.99 34.28 -16.25
CA HIS A 6 14.28 34.18 -16.93
C HIS A 6 15.36 33.69 -15.97
N ILE A 7 15.37 34.19 -14.72
CA ILE A 7 16.30 33.72 -13.68
C ILE A 7 16.07 32.24 -13.37
N ILE A 8 14.82 31.83 -13.20
CA ILE A 8 14.46 30.42 -12.94
C ILE A 8 14.89 29.53 -14.12
N SER A 9 14.68 29.96 -15.36
CA SER A 9 15.13 29.23 -16.55
C SER A 9 16.65 29.05 -16.57
N LEU A 10 17.40 30.11 -16.22
CA LEU A 10 18.85 30.08 -16.15
C LEU A 10 19.35 29.08 -15.09
N LEU A 11 18.72 29.06 -13.91
CA LEU A 11 19.04 28.11 -12.84
C LEU A 11 18.74 26.67 -13.27
N LYS A 12 17.59 26.44 -13.91
CA LYS A 12 17.20 25.11 -14.41
C LYS A 12 18.18 24.57 -15.47
N ALA A 13 18.83 25.44 -16.22
CA ALA A 13 19.83 25.03 -17.22
C ALA A 13 21.14 24.50 -16.59
N GLN A 14 21.38 24.73 -15.29
CA GLN A 14 22.59 24.24 -14.63
C GLN A 14 22.47 22.75 -14.27
N PRO A 15 23.57 21.97 -14.41
CA PRO A 15 23.55 20.52 -14.19
C PRO A 15 23.20 20.13 -12.74
N GLU A 16 23.48 21.01 -11.77
CA GLU A 16 23.12 20.83 -10.36
C GLU A 16 21.60 20.69 -10.15
N PHE A 17 20.80 21.29 -11.03
CA PHE A 17 19.33 21.24 -10.99
C PHE A 17 18.73 20.18 -11.94
N ALA A 18 19.52 19.25 -12.47
CA ALA A 18 19.03 18.20 -13.35
C ALA A 18 17.87 17.38 -12.73
N LYS A 19 17.91 17.16 -11.41
CA LYS A 19 16.80 16.50 -10.68
C LYS A 19 15.48 17.28 -10.76
N LEU A 20 15.55 18.61 -10.80
CA LEU A 20 14.39 19.48 -10.89
C LEU A 20 13.79 19.45 -12.30
N LEU A 21 14.63 19.46 -13.34
CA LEU A 21 14.19 19.24 -14.72
C LEU A 21 13.44 17.91 -14.87
N ILE A 22 13.99 16.82 -14.34
CA ILE A 22 13.33 15.50 -14.37
C ILE A 22 11.97 15.56 -13.67
N LYS A 23 11.88 16.23 -12.51
CA LYS A 23 10.62 16.38 -11.78
C LYS A 23 9.58 17.17 -12.59
N ASP A 24 10.00 18.24 -13.27
CA ASP A 24 9.12 19.03 -14.13
C ASP A 24 8.62 18.22 -15.32
N GLU A 25 9.49 17.47 -15.98
CA GLU A 25 9.12 16.57 -17.09
C GLU A 25 8.14 15.48 -16.62
N ILE A 26 8.37 14.90 -15.44
CA ILE A 26 7.45 13.91 -14.85
C ILE A 26 6.08 14.56 -14.57
N ASN A 27 6.05 15.77 -14.02
CA ASN A 27 4.79 16.48 -13.74
C ASN A 27 4.04 16.79 -15.03
N LEU A 28 4.75 17.24 -16.07
CA LEU A 28 4.17 17.48 -17.39
C LEU A 28 3.62 16.18 -17.99
N PHE A 29 4.38 15.08 -17.89
CA PHE A 29 3.94 13.76 -18.36
C PHE A 29 2.66 13.32 -17.64
N LYS A 30 2.62 13.42 -16.31
CA LYS A 30 1.43 13.11 -15.51
C LYS A 30 0.21 13.91 -15.99
N ALA A 31 0.37 15.22 -16.12
CA ALA A 31 -0.73 16.11 -16.50
C ALA A 31 -1.22 15.89 -17.94
N ALA A 32 -0.31 15.58 -18.87
CA ALA A 32 -0.64 15.48 -20.29
C ALA A 32 -1.11 14.08 -20.72
N TYR A 33 -0.61 13.01 -20.10
CA TYR A 33 -0.79 11.63 -20.61
C TYR A 33 -1.49 10.69 -19.63
N LEU A 34 -1.61 11.03 -18.35
CA LEU A 34 -2.28 10.17 -17.38
C LEU A 34 -3.66 10.72 -17.03
N THR A 35 -4.66 9.84 -17.10
CA THR A 35 -6.00 10.17 -16.59
C THR A 35 -5.96 10.38 -15.08
N PRO A 36 -6.89 11.16 -14.50
CA PRO A 36 -6.95 11.36 -13.05
C PRO A 36 -6.94 10.06 -12.24
N TYR A 37 -7.68 9.05 -12.72
CA TYR A 37 -7.69 7.72 -12.11
C TYR A 37 -6.30 7.07 -12.06
N LEU A 38 -5.55 7.09 -13.18
CA LEU A 38 -4.20 6.51 -13.21
C LEU A 38 -3.23 7.28 -12.31
N GLN A 39 -3.38 8.61 -12.23
CA GLN A 39 -2.57 9.44 -11.33
C GLN A 39 -2.81 9.05 -9.86
N GLU A 40 -4.05 8.77 -9.47
CA GLU A 40 -4.38 8.34 -8.11
C GLU A 40 -3.77 6.98 -7.73
N GLN A 41 -3.56 6.08 -8.70
CA GLN A 41 -2.94 4.78 -8.46
C GLN A 41 -1.42 4.87 -8.29
N ILE A 42 -0.79 5.97 -8.73
CA ILE A 42 0.66 6.18 -8.68
C ILE A 42 1.03 6.97 -7.44
N LEU A 43 1.84 6.37 -6.56
CA LEU A 43 2.42 7.04 -5.39
C LEU A 43 3.46 8.09 -5.81
N PHE A 44 4.44 7.67 -6.62
CA PHE A 44 5.48 8.56 -7.15
C PHE A 44 6.13 7.95 -8.38
N ILE A 45 6.84 8.78 -9.13
CA ILE A 45 7.59 8.40 -10.33
C ILE A 45 9.02 8.89 -10.15
N PHE A 46 10.00 8.10 -10.57
CA PHE A 46 11.40 8.51 -10.54
C PHE A 46 12.20 7.86 -11.67
N VAL A 47 13.38 8.40 -11.95
CA VAL A 47 14.30 7.86 -12.96
C VAL A 47 15.49 7.21 -12.25
N LYS A 48 15.86 5.99 -12.66
CA LYS A 48 17.07 5.31 -12.20
C LYS A 48 17.59 4.40 -13.31
N ASN A 49 18.90 4.39 -13.55
CA ASN A 49 19.56 3.51 -14.54
C ASN A 49 18.91 3.56 -15.94
N GLN A 50 18.61 4.77 -16.45
CA GLN A 50 17.89 4.98 -17.72
C GLN A 50 16.47 4.36 -17.78
N THR A 51 15.91 3.94 -16.65
CA THR A 51 14.55 3.42 -16.52
C THR A 51 13.64 4.42 -15.81
N LEU A 52 12.43 4.59 -16.33
CA LEU A 52 11.35 5.34 -15.69
C LEU A 52 10.54 4.40 -14.78
N PHE A 53 10.59 4.63 -13.47
CA PHE A 53 9.90 3.81 -12.49
C PHE A 53 8.62 4.46 -12.00
N PHE A 54 7.56 3.66 -11.94
CA PHE A 54 6.24 4.01 -11.42
C PHE A 54 5.98 3.20 -10.15
N ALA A 55 5.99 3.87 -9.00
CA ALA A 55 5.59 3.25 -7.75
C ALA A 55 4.07 3.31 -7.63
N ALA A 56 3.40 2.15 -7.63
CA ALA A 56 1.94 2.05 -7.62
C ALA A 56 1.39 1.53 -6.30
N LYS A 57 0.12 1.85 -6.01
CA LYS A 57 -0.60 1.40 -4.82
C LYS A 57 -0.96 -0.09 -4.86
N HIS A 58 -1.31 -0.61 -6.04
CA HIS A 58 -1.90 -1.95 -6.18
C HIS A 58 -1.15 -2.83 -7.20
N PRO A 59 -0.93 -4.12 -6.94
CA PRO A 59 -0.25 -5.03 -7.86
C PRO A 59 -0.94 -5.17 -9.22
N ALA A 60 -2.27 -5.18 -9.25
CA ALA A 60 -3.03 -5.27 -10.51
C ALA A 60 -2.74 -4.09 -11.44
N PHE A 61 -2.54 -2.88 -10.90
CA PHE A 61 -2.12 -1.73 -11.70
C PHE A 61 -0.75 -1.99 -12.35
N CYS A 62 0.20 -2.55 -11.61
CA CYS A 62 1.52 -2.84 -12.17
C CYS A 62 1.45 -3.85 -13.32
N GLN A 63 0.55 -4.83 -13.24
CA GLN A 63 0.36 -5.82 -14.30
C GLN A 63 -0.11 -5.13 -15.58
N GLU A 64 -1.22 -4.38 -15.53
CA GLU A 64 -1.76 -3.65 -16.68
C GLU A 64 -0.77 -2.62 -17.24
N PHE A 65 -0.10 -1.88 -16.35
CA PHE A 65 0.87 -0.87 -16.74
C PHE A 65 2.08 -1.49 -17.45
N ASN A 66 2.58 -2.64 -16.99
CA ASN A 66 3.74 -3.27 -17.60
C ASN A 66 3.46 -3.81 -19.00
N TYR A 67 2.20 -4.06 -19.39
CA TYR A 67 1.84 -4.35 -20.79
C TYR A 67 1.99 -3.14 -21.72
N THR A 68 1.79 -1.92 -21.21
CA THR A 68 1.84 -0.68 -21.99
C THR A 68 3.17 0.07 -21.90
N ARG A 69 4.13 -0.46 -21.13
CA ARG A 69 5.42 0.20 -20.84
C ARG A 69 6.22 0.63 -22.08
N GLU A 70 6.16 -0.14 -23.16
CA GLU A 70 6.89 0.17 -24.40
C GLU A 70 6.28 1.38 -25.11
N GLN A 71 4.95 1.46 -25.14
CA GLN A 71 4.21 2.59 -25.72
C GLN A 71 4.51 3.89 -24.98
N ILE A 72 4.69 3.84 -23.65
CA ILE A 72 5.08 5.00 -22.84
C ILE A 72 6.44 5.54 -23.30
N ILE A 73 7.43 4.67 -23.44
CA ILE A 73 8.77 5.06 -23.88
C ILE A 73 8.76 5.58 -25.33
N GLN A 74 8.02 4.92 -26.22
CA GLN A 74 7.84 5.38 -27.59
C GLN A 74 7.19 6.78 -27.65
N THR A 75 6.15 7.01 -26.84
CA THR A 75 5.48 8.31 -26.75
C THR A 75 6.43 9.40 -26.25
N LEU A 76 7.21 9.13 -25.20
CA LEU A 76 8.20 10.09 -24.69
C LEU A 76 9.25 10.43 -25.76
N ARG A 77 9.68 9.44 -26.56
CA ARG A 77 10.64 9.62 -27.66
C ARG A 77 10.09 10.45 -28.82
N GLN A 78 8.78 10.46 -29.05
CA GLN A 78 8.15 11.27 -30.09
C GLN A 78 8.17 12.78 -29.78
N TYR A 79 8.33 13.16 -28.51
CA TYR A 79 8.29 14.56 -28.07
C TYR A 79 9.57 15.00 -27.34
N PRO A 80 10.76 14.92 -27.97
CA PRO A 80 12.03 15.24 -27.32
C PRO A 80 12.14 16.71 -26.91
N GLN A 81 11.43 17.61 -27.59
CA GLN A 81 11.38 19.03 -27.25
C GLN A 81 10.64 19.30 -25.93
N LYS A 82 9.65 18.47 -25.60
CA LYS A 82 8.89 18.58 -24.34
C LYS A 82 9.52 17.76 -23.21
N PHE A 83 10.18 16.67 -23.58
CA PHE A 83 10.77 15.70 -22.66
C PHE A 83 12.26 15.46 -22.97
N PRO A 84 13.13 16.47 -22.84
CA PRO A 84 14.54 16.35 -23.23
C PRO A 84 15.31 15.29 -22.44
N THR A 85 14.89 14.99 -21.21
CA THR A 85 15.51 13.99 -20.35
C THR A 85 14.78 12.65 -20.46
N LEU A 86 13.44 12.64 -20.36
CA LEU A 86 12.66 11.41 -20.36
C LEU A 86 12.62 10.72 -21.73
N SER A 87 12.78 11.46 -22.84
CA SER A 87 12.87 10.88 -24.20
C SER A 87 14.10 9.99 -24.40
N LYS A 88 15.16 10.16 -23.61
CA LYS A 88 16.40 9.39 -23.70
C LYS A 88 16.35 8.07 -22.94
N LEU A 89 15.26 7.79 -22.22
CA LEU A 89 15.13 6.59 -21.40
C LEU A 89 14.93 5.35 -22.27
N SER A 90 15.44 4.23 -21.77
CA SER A 90 15.40 2.94 -22.48
C SER A 90 14.13 2.15 -22.16
N GLU A 91 13.66 2.23 -20.91
CA GLU A 91 12.63 1.35 -20.39
C GLU A 91 11.72 2.06 -19.36
N ALA A 92 10.49 1.58 -19.20
CA ALA A 92 9.58 1.96 -18.13
C ALA A 92 9.15 0.72 -17.33
N LYS A 93 9.00 0.85 -16.00
CA LYS A 93 8.59 -0.23 -15.11
C LYS A 93 7.64 0.26 -14.03
N ALA A 94 6.59 -0.49 -13.76
CA ALA A 94 5.75 -0.30 -12.57
C ALA A 94 6.03 -1.36 -11.50
N TYR A 95 6.03 -0.94 -10.23
CA TYR A 95 6.18 -1.83 -9.09
C TYR A 95 5.40 -1.34 -7.86
N VAL A 96 5.13 -2.26 -6.93
CA VAL A 96 4.49 -1.95 -5.65
C VAL A 96 5.56 -1.81 -4.57
N PRO A 97 5.75 -0.62 -3.97
CA PRO A 97 6.75 -0.42 -2.91
C PRO A 97 6.27 -1.03 -1.60
N ARG A 98 6.57 -2.32 -1.39
CA ARG A 98 6.18 -3.07 -0.18
C ARG A 98 6.63 -2.39 1.12
N HIS A 99 7.80 -1.77 1.15
CA HIS A 99 8.32 -1.09 2.33
C HIS A 99 7.50 0.15 2.74
N ILE A 100 6.74 0.75 1.82
CA ILE A 100 5.89 1.92 2.06
C ILE A 100 4.47 1.48 2.42
N LEU A 101 4.00 0.42 1.77
CA LEU A 101 2.63 -0.07 1.89
C LEU A 101 2.43 -1.19 2.91
N ALA A 102 3.52 -1.74 3.46
CA ALA A 102 3.43 -2.78 4.47
C ALA A 102 2.68 -2.23 5.70
N PRO A 103 1.72 -2.99 6.24
CA PRO A 103 1.10 -2.64 7.50
C PRO A 103 2.20 -2.54 8.56
N LYS A 104 2.12 -1.52 9.42
CA LYS A 104 3.02 -1.41 10.57
C LYS A 104 2.95 -2.73 11.34
N PRO A 105 4.10 -3.29 11.76
CA PRO A 105 4.09 -4.47 12.60
C PRO A 105 3.24 -4.16 13.83
N ILE A 106 2.16 -4.91 14.00
CA ILE A 106 1.35 -4.83 15.20
C ILE A 106 2.28 -5.30 16.33
N PRO A 107 2.51 -4.49 17.38
CA PRO A 107 3.33 -4.93 18.49
C PRO A 107 2.75 -6.25 18.99
N THR A 108 3.60 -7.26 19.08
CA THR A 108 3.26 -8.60 19.55
C THR A 108 3.04 -8.53 21.06
N THR A 109 2.04 -7.79 21.53
CA THR A 109 1.47 -8.10 22.83
C THR A 109 0.88 -9.49 22.66
N GLU A 110 1.39 -10.46 23.43
CA GLU A 110 0.76 -11.77 23.56
C GLU A 110 -0.70 -11.53 23.93
N ILE A 111 -1.60 -11.58 22.94
CA ILE A 111 -3.04 -11.55 23.19
C ILE A 111 -3.32 -12.90 23.83
N LYS A 112 -3.14 -12.99 25.15
CA LYS A 112 -3.69 -14.08 25.95
C LYS A 112 -5.20 -13.99 25.74
N ARG A 113 -5.71 -14.78 24.81
CA ARG A 113 -7.15 -14.92 24.55
C ARG A 113 -7.74 -15.62 25.76
N TYR A 114 -8.08 -14.84 26.78
CA TYR A 114 -8.91 -15.33 27.86
C TYR A 114 -10.32 -15.52 27.29
N PHE A 115 -10.72 -16.77 27.12
CA PHE A 115 -12.12 -17.10 26.85
C PHE A 115 -12.83 -17.16 28.19
N SER A 116 -13.71 -16.19 28.45
CA SER A 116 -14.60 -16.24 29.61
C SER A 116 -15.69 -17.29 29.39
N GLU A 117 -16.00 -18.07 30.41
CA GLU A 117 -17.18 -18.95 30.39
C GLU A 117 -18.44 -18.10 30.28
N HIS A 118 -19.22 -18.30 29.22
CA HIS A 118 -20.49 -17.60 29.01
C HIS A 118 -21.68 -18.34 29.63
N SER A 119 -21.53 -19.63 29.92
CA SER A 119 -22.61 -20.43 30.49
C SER A 119 -22.88 -20.05 31.94
N LYS A 120 -24.14 -19.93 32.31
CA LYS A 120 -24.54 -19.63 33.70
C LYS A 120 -24.62 -20.87 34.60
N GLY A 121 -24.59 -22.08 34.01
CA GLY A 121 -24.74 -23.34 34.73
C GLY A 121 -26.17 -23.59 35.25
N ILE A 122 -27.13 -22.75 34.87
CA ILE A 122 -28.53 -22.84 35.30
C ILE A 122 -29.27 -23.77 34.35
N PHE A 123 -29.37 -25.04 34.70
CA PHE A 123 -30.17 -26.04 33.99
C PHE A 123 -30.68 -27.10 34.98
N ILE A 124 -31.78 -27.77 34.65
CA ILE A 124 -32.33 -28.87 35.43
C ILE A 124 -31.79 -30.19 34.86
N ASN A 125 -31.28 -31.06 35.73
CA ASN A 125 -30.75 -32.36 35.34
C ASN A 125 -31.86 -33.42 35.41
N HIS A 126 -32.39 -33.83 34.26
CA HIS A 126 -33.46 -34.83 34.16
C HIS A 126 -32.95 -36.27 34.04
N SER A 127 -31.64 -36.49 34.11
CA SER A 127 -31.08 -37.83 33.93
C SER A 127 -31.45 -38.76 35.09
N THR A 128 -32.01 -39.92 34.75
CA THR A 128 -32.36 -40.99 35.69
C THR A 128 -31.22 -41.98 35.92
N ASN A 129 -30.26 -42.05 35.00
CA ASN A 129 -29.07 -42.87 35.16
C ASN A 129 -28.06 -42.15 36.10
N PRO A 130 -27.61 -42.80 37.17
CA PRO A 130 -26.75 -42.18 38.19
C PRO A 130 -25.39 -41.70 37.65
N GLU A 131 -24.79 -42.44 36.72
CA GLU A 131 -23.49 -42.08 36.13
C GLU A 131 -23.60 -40.83 35.27
N ILE A 132 -24.63 -40.77 34.44
CA ILE A 132 -24.91 -39.62 33.57
C ILE A 132 -25.29 -38.40 34.42
N HIS A 133 -26.09 -38.62 35.47
CA HIS A 133 -26.46 -37.57 36.40
C HIS A 133 -25.22 -36.91 37.01
N ALA A 134 -24.27 -37.70 37.51
CA ALA A 134 -23.03 -37.21 38.08
C ALA A 134 -22.16 -36.41 37.08
N LEU A 135 -22.14 -36.80 35.81
CA LEU A 135 -21.42 -36.06 34.76
C LEU A 135 -22.01 -34.66 34.52
N PHE A 136 -23.33 -34.53 34.48
CA PHE A 136 -23.99 -33.23 34.34
C PHE A 136 -23.71 -32.32 35.54
N GLU A 137 -23.72 -32.86 36.76
CA GLU A 137 -23.36 -32.10 37.97
C GLU A 137 -21.90 -31.63 37.93
N LYS A 138 -20.98 -32.49 37.49
CA LYS A 138 -19.57 -32.14 37.30
C LYS A 138 -19.38 -31.03 36.27
N LEU A 139 -20.14 -31.07 35.18
CA LEU A 139 -20.14 -30.02 34.16
C LEU A 139 -20.67 -28.69 34.70
N ARG A 140 -21.73 -28.71 35.52
CA ARG A 140 -22.23 -27.49 36.19
C ARG A 140 -21.15 -26.86 37.07
N LEU A 141 -20.42 -27.66 37.85
CA LEU A 141 -19.33 -27.16 38.69
C LEU A 141 -18.19 -26.54 37.87
N ALA A 142 -17.82 -27.15 36.74
CA ALA A 142 -16.81 -26.61 35.84
C ALA A 142 -17.21 -25.25 35.26
N ILE A 143 -18.49 -25.10 34.87
CA ILE A 143 -19.03 -23.83 34.39
C ILE A 143 -18.95 -22.76 35.48
N LEU A 144 -19.43 -23.04 36.69
CA LEU A 144 -19.43 -22.07 37.80
C LEU A 144 -18.02 -21.64 38.17
N ARG A 145 -17.04 -22.55 38.16
CA ARG A 145 -15.64 -22.23 38.46
C ARG A 145 -15.01 -21.30 37.42
N ASN A 146 -15.41 -21.43 36.17
CA ASN A 146 -14.82 -20.69 35.06
C ASN A 146 -15.54 -19.36 34.77
N GLN A 147 -16.60 -19.03 35.52
CA GLN A 147 -17.28 -17.74 35.40
C GLN A 147 -16.36 -16.60 35.84
N PRO A 148 -16.35 -15.48 35.10
CA PRO A 148 -15.59 -14.30 35.49
C PRO A 148 -16.14 -13.76 36.82
N THR A 149 -15.26 -13.52 37.79
CA THR A 149 -15.60 -12.85 39.05
C THR A 149 -16.14 -11.45 38.71
N GLN A 150 -17.36 -11.14 39.16
CA GLN A 150 -17.89 -9.79 39.04
C GLN A 150 -17.26 -8.94 40.14
N GLU A 151 -16.30 -8.08 39.78
CA GLU A 151 -15.87 -6.92 40.58
C GLU A 151 -16.67 -5.67 40.19
#